data_AF-A0A497G8B5-F1
#
_entry.id   AF-A0A497G8B5-F1
#
_cell.length_a   1.000
_cell.length_b   1.000
_cell.length_c   1.000
_cell.angle_alpha   90.00
_cell.angle_beta   90.00
_cell.angle_gamma   90.00
#
_symmetry.space_group_name_H-M   'P 1'
#
loop_
_entity.id
_entity.type
_entity.pdbx_description
1 polymer ?
#
loop_
_entity_poly.entity_id
_entity_poly.type
_entity_poly.pdbx_seq_one_letter_code
_entity_poly.pdbx_strand_id
1 'polypeptide(L)'
;MTKNWKFLSFSPFTDGYYDTENQFPAYIYAKARKYFRREYEEKSLIKTREEFEERRDRIKRFFINAIGGLPEEKTPLNDKTSLLAERNGYKIYKVLYESLPKFYVTGLLYIPEKLENETASVLFVSGHAKSAKAHPPYQKVCIDLARNGFVVLAIDPIGQGERLQYWDPKKGEIIRCGTYEHSYAGLQHYLIGNNIAKRFIWDGIRGIDYLIER
;
A
#
# COMPACT_ATOMS: atom_id res chain seq x y z
N MET A 1 11.86 -39.53 54.80
CA MET A 1 11.96 -38.13 54.31
C MET A 1 12.25 -38.15 52.82
N THR A 2 11.21 -38.10 52.00
CA THR A 2 11.32 -38.03 50.53
C THR A 2 11.66 -36.58 50.14
N LYS A 3 12.88 -36.37 49.63
CA LYS A 3 13.30 -35.06 49.11
C LYS A 3 12.52 -34.77 47.83
N ASN A 4 11.67 -33.74 47.85
CA ASN A 4 11.07 -33.14 46.66
C ASN A 4 12.18 -32.47 45.83
N TRP A 5 12.62 -33.12 44.76
CA TRP A 5 13.42 -32.46 43.72
C TRP A 5 12.46 -31.65 42.85
N LYS A 6 12.39 -30.34 43.09
CA LYS A 6 11.86 -29.41 42.09
C LYS A 6 12.81 -29.49 40.90
N PHE A 7 12.38 -30.11 39.80
CA PHE A 7 13.06 -29.93 38.53
C PHE A 7 13.15 -28.43 38.25
N LEU A 8 14.37 -27.90 38.24
CA LEU A 8 14.67 -26.59 37.68
C LEU A 8 14.18 -26.63 36.23
N SER A 9 13.05 -26.00 35.93
CA SER A 9 12.65 -25.83 34.54
C SER A 9 13.73 -25.00 33.86
N PHE A 10 14.36 -25.55 32.83
CA PHE A 10 15.30 -24.81 32.01
C PHE A 10 14.59 -23.57 31.45
N SER A 11 15.02 -22.40 31.91
CA SER A 11 14.59 -21.13 31.31
C SER A 11 15.05 -21.11 29.85
N PRO A 12 14.32 -20.41 28.95
CA PRO A 12 14.87 -20.09 27.64
C PRO A 12 16.28 -19.52 27.81
N PHE A 13 17.22 -19.93 26.96
CA PHE A 13 18.60 -19.41 26.88
C PHE A 13 19.65 -20.03 27.83
N THR A 14 19.48 -21.27 28.30
CA THR A 14 20.42 -21.89 29.27
C THR A 14 21.30 -23.03 28.73
N ASP A 15 21.16 -23.43 27.46
CA ASP A 15 21.80 -24.64 26.88
C ASP A 15 22.78 -24.40 25.72
N GLY A 16 23.30 -23.17 25.58
CA GLY A 16 24.62 -22.95 24.98
C GLY A 16 24.76 -23.05 23.44
N TYR A 17 23.72 -23.43 22.69
CA TYR A 17 23.69 -23.27 21.23
C TYR A 17 22.74 -22.16 20.85
N TYR A 18 23.32 -21.00 20.54
CA TYR A 18 22.59 -19.76 20.43
C TYR A 18 22.77 -19.15 19.05
N ASP A 19 21.72 -19.19 18.24
CA ASP A 19 21.68 -18.50 16.94
C ASP A 19 21.44 -17.01 17.19
N THR A 20 22.54 -16.25 17.25
CA THR A 20 22.51 -14.80 17.46
C THR A 20 21.78 -14.06 16.35
N GLU A 21 21.78 -14.60 15.12
CA GLU A 21 21.13 -13.96 13.97
C GLU A 21 19.60 -13.97 14.13
N ASN A 22 19.08 -14.97 14.85
CA ASN A 22 17.64 -15.14 15.05
C ASN A 22 17.10 -14.48 16.32
N GLN A 23 17.92 -13.84 17.16
CA GLN A 23 17.45 -13.22 18.41
C GLN A 23 16.35 -12.19 18.20
N PHE A 24 16.62 -11.23 17.33
CA PHE A 24 15.74 -10.10 17.12
C PHE A 24 14.44 -10.56 16.45
N PRO A 25 14.47 -11.35 15.36
CA PRO A 25 13.27 -11.96 14.81
C PRO A 25 12.49 -12.79 15.84
N ALA A 26 13.14 -13.67 16.60
CA ALA A 26 12.49 -14.50 17.62
C ALA A 26 11.85 -13.65 18.73
N TYR A 27 12.52 -12.60 19.18
CA TYR A 27 11.98 -11.65 20.17
C TYR A 27 10.75 -10.90 19.65
N ILE A 28 10.83 -10.36 18.43
CA ILE A 28 9.70 -9.67 17.79
C ILE A 28 8.53 -10.64 17.59
N TYR A 29 8.81 -11.87 17.15
CA TYR A 29 7.80 -12.89 16.98
C TYR A 29 7.17 -13.33 18.31
N ALA A 30 7.96 -13.48 19.37
CA ALA A 30 7.47 -13.78 20.72
C ALA A 30 6.55 -12.66 21.27
N LYS A 31 6.90 -11.40 21.00
CA LYS A 31 6.02 -10.26 21.28
C LYS A 31 4.73 -10.34 20.47
N ALA A 32 4.84 -10.58 19.16
CA ALA A 32 3.70 -10.63 18.23
C ALA A 32 2.73 -11.78 18.56
N ARG A 33 3.23 -12.94 18.99
CA ARG A 33 2.43 -14.12 19.36
C ARG A 33 1.33 -13.81 20.37
N LYS A 34 1.60 -12.94 21.35
CA LYS A 34 0.60 -12.53 22.34
C LYS A 34 -0.59 -11.83 21.66
N TYR A 35 -0.32 -10.98 20.68
CA TYR A 35 -1.34 -10.28 19.92
C TYR A 35 -2.07 -11.20 18.95
N PHE A 36 -1.37 -12.12 18.29
CA PHE A 36 -2.00 -13.12 17.41
C PHE A 36 -2.96 -14.03 18.18
N ARG A 37 -2.57 -14.48 19.38
CA ARG A 37 -3.46 -15.28 20.24
C ARG A 37 -4.71 -14.49 20.65
N ARG A 38 -4.53 -13.25 21.14
CA ARG A 38 -5.65 -12.37 21.50
C ARG A 38 -6.58 -12.13 20.31
N GLU A 39 -6.02 -11.90 19.12
CA GLU A 39 -6.81 -11.70 17.91
C GLU A 39 -7.60 -12.96 17.53
N TYR A 40 -6.99 -14.14 17.63
CA TYR A 40 -7.64 -15.42 17.36
C TYR A 40 -8.80 -15.67 18.33
N GLU A 41 -8.57 -15.49 19.63
CA GLU A 41 -9.60 -15.63 20.68
C GLU A 41 -10.77 -14.68 20.42
N GLU A 42 -10.49 -13.40 20.18
CA GLU A 42 -11.53 -12.40 19.87
C GLU A 42 -12.35 -12.80 18.64
N LYS A 43 -11.69 -13.20 17.53
CA LYS A 43 -12.38 -13.65 16.31
C LYS A 43 -13.25 -14.88 16.55
N SER A 44 -12.81 -15.81 17.42
CA SER A 44 -13.55 -17.04 17.70
C SER A 44 -14.89 -16.80 18.44
N LEU A 45 -14.99 -15.67 19.13
CA LEU A 45 -16.17 -15.28 19.89
C LEU A 45 -17.23 -14.57 19.05
N ILE A 46 -16.89 -14.06 17.86
CA ILE A 46 -17.82 -13.39 16.95
C ILE A 46 -18.81 -14.42 16.39
N LYS A 47 -20.11 -14.20 16.60
CA LYS A 47 -21.21 -15.03 16.14
C LYS A 47 -22.16 -14.30 15.22
N THR A 48 -22.20 -12.97 15.26
CA THR A 48 -23.12 -12.18 14.44
C THR A 48 -22.41 -11.26 13.46
N ARG A 49 -23.18 -10.74 12.50
CA ARG A 49 -22.68 -9.76 11.54
C ARG A 49 -22.35 -8.44 12.23
N GLU A 50 -23.18 -8.05 13.19
CA GLU A 50 -23.04 -6.80 13.94
C GLU A 50 -21.73 -6.79 14.73
N GLU A 51 -21.41 -7.86 15.45
CA GLU A 51 -20.15 -8.02 16.19
C GLU A 51 -18.93 -7.96 15.26
N PHE A 52 -19.03 -8.55 14.06
CA PHE A 52 -17.98 -8.46 13.04
C PHE A 52 -17.78 -7.01 12.56
N GLU A 53 -18.88 -6.30 12.26
CA GLU A 53 -18.83 -4.93 11.77
C GLU A 53 -18.26 -3.96 12.83
N GLU A 54 -18.64 -4.11 14.10
CA GLU A 54 -18.05 -3.36 15.22
C GLU A 54 -16.54 -3.56 15.32
N ARG A 55 -16.09 -4.82 15.22
CA ARG A 55 -14.66 -5.15 15.23
C ARG A 55 -13.94 -4.55 14.02
N ARG A 56 -14.51 -4.70 12.81
CA ARG A 56 -13.97 -4.15 11.56
C ARG A 56 -13.73 -2.65 11.72
N ASP A 57 -14.72 -1.92 12.24
CA ASP A 57 -14.66 -0.47 12.37
C ASP A 57 -13.68 -0.02 13.46
N ARG A 58 -13.56 -0.79 14.55
CA ARG A 58 -12.52 -0.57 15.57
C ARG A 58 -11.12 -0.74 14.99
N ILE A 59 -10.87 -1.80 14.21
CA ILE A 59 -9.56 -2.06 13.60
C ILE A 59 -9.22 -1.03 12.53
N LYS A 60 -10.21 -0.67 11.70
CA LYS A 60 -10.04 0.38 10.69
C LYS A 60 -9.63 1.70 11.35
N ARG A 61 -10.35 2.13 12.40
CA ARG A 61 -9.99 3.33 13.18
C ARG A 61 -8.59 3.23 13.79
N PHE A 62 -8.27 2.10 14.42
CA PHE A 62 -6.93 1.87 14.99
C PHE A 62 -5.83 2.00 13.94
N PHE A 63 -6.00 1.37 12.77
CA PHE A 63 -5.03 1.42 11.68
C PHE A 63 -4.85 2.85 11.13
N ILE A 64 -5.96 3.56 10.86
CA ILE A 64 -5.91 4.94 10.38
C ILE A 64 -5.21 5.85 11.40
N ASN A 65 -5.50 5.71 12.70
CA ASN A 65 -4.81 6.46 13.74
C ASN A 65 -3.31 6.13 13.79
N ALA A 66 -2.94 4.85 13.65
CA ALA A 66 -1.56 4.40 13.71
C ALA A 66 -0.69 4.92 12.54
N ILE A 67 -1.28 5.25 11.40
CA ILE A 67 -0.56 5.87 10.26
C ILE A 67 -0.56 7.41 10.31
N GLY A 68 -1.08 8.02 11.39
CA GLY A 68 -1.19 9.47 11.55
C GLY A 68 -2.42 10.09 10.89
N GLY A 69 -3.49 9.32 10.71
CA GLY A 69 -4.72 9.77 10.05
C GLY A 69 -4.60 9.89 8.53
N LEU A 70 -5.74 10.10 7.88
CA LEU A 70 -5.83 10.52 6.47
C LEU A 70 -6.18 12.01 6.41
N PRO A 71 -5.92 12.70 5.29
CA PRO A 71 -6.45 14.04 5.06
C PRO A 71 -7.98 14.10 5.26
N GLU A 72 -8.44 15.19 5.88
CA GLU A 72 -9.86 15.36 6.25
C GLU A 72 -10.74 15.73 5.06
N GLU A 73 -10.17 16.46 4.09
CA GLU A 73 -10.89 17.00 2.94
C GLU A 73 -10.38 16.43 1.61
N LYS A 74 -11.30 16.13 0.72
CA LYS A 74 -11.02 15.83 -0.70
C LYS A 74 -11.00 17.13 -1.49
N THR A 75 -9.81 17.69 -1.68
CA THR A 75 -9.61 18.89 -2.53
C THR A 75 -9.86 18.58 -4.01
N PRO A 76 -10.21 19.55 -4.88
CA PRO A 76 -10.39 19.29 -6.32
C PRO A 76 -9.21 18.52 -6.95
N LEU A 77 -9.51 17.58 -7.85
CA LEU A 77 -8.48 16.73 -8.50
C LEU A 77 -7.59 17.50 -9.47
N ASN A 78 -8.03 18.65 -10.02
CA ASN A 78 -7.27 19.44 -11.01
C ASN A 78 -6.64 18.56 -12.11
N ASP A 79 -7.40 17.59 -12.62
CA ASP A 79 -6.85 16.53 -13.44
C ASP A 79 -6.60 16.96 -14.90
N LYS A 80 -5.68 16.25 -15.55
CA LYS A 80 -5.42 16.34 -16.98
C LYS A 80 -5.36 14.95 -17.57
N THR A 81 -6.16 14.74 -18.60
CA THR A 81 -6.23 13.46 -19.31
C THR A 81 -5.98 13.69 -20.80
N SER A 82 -5.10 12.90 -21.40
CA SER A 82 -4.78 13.01 -22.83
C SER A 82 -4.57 11.64 -23.46
N LEU A 83 -5.05 11.45 -24.68
CA LEU A 83 -4.86 10.21 -25.43
C LEU A 83 -3.36 9.97 -25.66
N LEU A 84 -2.88 8.80 -25.26
CA LEU A 84 -1.51 8.36 -25.50
C LEU A 84 -1.42 7.48 -26.75
N ALA A 85 -2.36 6.55 -26.88
CA ALA A 85 -2.29 5.49 -27.86
C ALA A 85 -3.66 4.84 -28.09
N GLU A 86 -3.99 4.61 -29.35
CA GLU A 86 -5.06 3.68 -29.73
C GLU A 86 -4.48 2.31 -30.05
N ARG A 87 -5.17 1.26 -29.63
CA ARG A 87 -4.77 -0.14 -29.81
C ARG A 87 -5.99 -0.95 -30.20
N ASN A 88 -5.76 -2.13 -30.78
CA ASN A 88 -6.86 -3.02 -31.11
C ASN A 88 -7.61 -3.45 -29.84
N GLY A 89 -8.86 -2.98 -29.70
CA GLY A 89 -9.79 -3.30 -28.62
C GLY A 89 -9.72 -2.37 -27.40
N TYR A 90 -8.82 -1.40 -27.35
CA TYR A 90 -8.70 -0.47 -26.22
C TYR A 90 -7.88 0.79 -26.54
N LYS A 91 -8.07 1.84 -25.74
CA LYS A 91 -7.30 3.09 -25.79
C LYS A 91 -6.53 3.29 -24.48
N ILE A 92 -5.39 3.95 -24.56
CA ILE A 92 -4.56 4.31 -23.42
C ILE A 92 -4.50 5.83 -23.33
N TYR A 93 -4.76 6.36 -22.15
CA TYR A 93 -4.65 7.79 -21.84
C TYR A 93 -3.58 8.01 -20.78
N LYS A 94 -2.81 9.09 -20.91
CA LYS A 94 -2.02 9.64 -19.80
C LYS A 94 -2.95 10.40 -18.88
N VAL A 95 -2.84 10.14 -17.59
CA VAL A 95 -3.60 10.82 -16.54
C VAL A 95 -2.62 11.48 -15.57
N LEU A 96 -2.97 12.70 -15.17
CA LEU A 96 -2.34 13.44 -14.09
C LEU A 96 -3.46 13.98 -13.21
N TYR A 97 -3.43 13.73 -11.90
CA TYR A 97 -4.37 14.35 -10.96
C TYR A 97 -3.67 14.74 -9.66
N GLU A 98 -4.23 15.72 -8.96
CA GLU A 98 -3.79 16.14 -7.64
C GLU A 98 -4.51 15.31 -6.56
N SER A 99 -3.77 14.47 -5.82
CA SER A 99 -4.36 13.79 -4.65
C SER A 99 -4.45 14.73 -3.45
N LEU A 100 -3.54 15.72 -3.40
CA LEU A 100 -3.53 16.87 -2.50
C LEU A 100 -3.11 18.10 -3.31
N PRO A 101 -3.34 19.34 -2.81
CA PRO A 101 -2.98 20.54 -3.54
C PRO A 101 -1.52 20.51 -4.03
N LYS A 102 -1.33 20.59 -5.35
CA LYS A 102 -0.02 20.52 -6.03
C LYS A 102 0.77 19.22 -5.82
N PHE A 103 0.13 18.16 -5.33
CA PHE A 103 0.74 16.84 -5.16
C PHE A 103 0.19 15.88 -6.20
N TYR A 104 0.95 15.74 -7.28
CA TYR A 104 0.51 15.06 -8.48
C TYR A 104 0.73 13.54 -8.42
N VAL A 105 -0.30 12.81 -8.82
CA VAL A 105 -0.26 11.39 -9.13
C VAL A 105 -0.35 11.23 -10.64
N THR A 106 0.56 10.43 -11.19
CA THR A 106 0.61 10.13 -12.62
C THR A 106 0.07 8.73 -12.85
N GLY A 107 -0.65 8.54 -13.96
CA GLY A 107 -1.30 7.28 -14.28
C GLY A 107 -1.44 7.01 -15.76
N LEU A 108 -1.75 5.76 -16.08
CA LEU A 108 -2.21 5.32 -17.39
C LEU A 108 -3.62 4.77 -17.23
N LEU A 109 -4.56 5.34 -17.97
CA LEU A 109 -5.95 4.90 -18.01
C LEU A 109 -6.18 4.09 -19.27
N TYR A 110 -6.57 2.83 -19.10
CA TYR A 110 -6.89 1.90 -20.15
C TYR A 110 -8.42 1.83 -20.26
N ILE A 111 -8.94 2.20 -21.43
CA ILE A 111 -10.37 2.26 -21.70
C ILE A 111 -10.69 1.28 -22.83
N PRO A 112 -11.62 0.32 -22.64
CA PRO A 112 -12.14 -0.52 -23.71
C PRO A 112 -12.63 0.31 -24.90
N GLU A 113 -12.39 -0.13 -26.13
CA GLU A 113 -12.76 0.65 -27.32
C GLU A 113 -14.29 0.80 -27.48
N LYS A 114 -15.05 -0.19 -27.01
CA LYS A 114 -16.51 -0.18 -27.02
C LYS A 114 -17.02 -0.10 -25.58
N LEU A 115 -17.47 1.09 -25.20
CA LEU A 115 -18.09 1.39 -23.93
C LEU A 115 -19.47 2.01 -24.22
N GLU A 116 -20.52 1.23 -23.98
CA GLU A 116 -21.90 1.66 -24.24
C GLU A 116 -22.59 2.20 -22.98
N ASN A 117 -22.16 1.76 -21.80
CA ASN A 117 -22.70 2.16 -20.49
C ASN A 117 -21.58 2.21 -19.44
N GLU A 118 -21.90 2.65 -18.23
CA GLU A 118 -21.03 2.50 -17.05
C GLU A 118 -20.54 1.04 -16.93
N THR A 119 -19.24 0.88 -16.64
CA THR A 119 -18.62 -0.45 -16.49
C THR A 119 -17.81 -0.53 -15.20
N ALA A 120 -17.40 -1.74 -14.83
CA ALA A 120 -16.51 -1.97 -13.71
C ALA A 120 -15.13 -1.33 -13.96
N SER A 121 -14.65 -0.60 -12.95
CA SER A 121 -13.34 0.05 -12.97
C SER A 121 -12.38 -0.59 -11.97
N VAL A 122 -11.10 -0.67 -12.33
CA VAL A 122 -10.03 -1.22 -11.51
C VAL A 122 -8.96 -0.16 -11.29
N LEU A 123 -8.68 0.14 -10.01
CA LEU A 123 -7.46 0.85 -9.64
C LEU A 123 -6.31 -0.15 -9.53
N PHE A 124 -5.33 -0.04 -10.41
CA PHE A 124 -4.11 -0.84 -10.39
C PHE A 124 -2.98 -0.09 -9.68
N VAL A 125 -2.57 -0.60 -8.52
CA VAL A 125 -1.44 -0.05 -7.74
C VAL A 125 -0.16 -0.79 -8.10
N SER A 126 0.82 -0.08 -8.68
CA SER A 126 2.05 -0.70 -9.16
C SER A 126 2.91 -1.28 -8.03
N GLY A 127 3.48 -2.47 -8.25
CA GLY A 127 4.48 -3.06 -7.37
C GLY A 127 5.87 -2.42 -7.55
N HIS A 128 6.94 -3.10 -7.09
CA HIS A 128 8.30 -2.55 -6.97
C HIS A 128 9.10 -2.41 -8.28
N ALA A 129 8.46 -2.42 -9.45
CA ALA A 129 9.16 -2.22 -10.71
C ALA A 129 9.58 -0.76 -10.90
N LYS A 130 10.82 -0.52 -11.35
CA LYS A 130 11.37 0.84 -11.56
C LYS A 130 10.48 1.70 -12.46
N SER A 131 9.95 1.13 -13.53
CA SER A 131 9.07 1.80 -14.49
C SER A 131 7.60 1.87 -14.08
N ALA A 132 7.25 1.35 -12.89
CA ALA A 132 5.91 1.37 -12.30
C ALA A 132 4.78 1.11 -13.31
N LYS A 133 3.89 2.07 -13.59
CA LYS A 133 2.75 1.88 -14.50
C LYS A 133 3.13 1.49 -15.94
N ALA A 134 4.37 1.76 -16.35
CA ALA A 134 4.93 1.40 -17.65
C ALA A 134 5.70 0.05 -17.64
N HIS A 135 5.69 -0.69 -16.53
CA HIS A 135 6.35 -2.00 -16.47
C HIS A 135 5.62 -3.04 -17.34
N PRO A 136 6.30 -3.77 -18.25
CA PRO A 136 5.60 -4.61 -19.23
C PRO A 136 4.68 -5.69 -18.63
N PRO A 137 5.06 -6.42 -17.56
CA PRO A 137 4.12 -7.31 -16.85
C PRO A 137 2.86 -6.62 -16.31
N TYR A 138 2.98 -5.39 -15.80
CA TYR A 138 1.84 -4.66 -15.25
C TYR A 138 0.92 -4.16 -16.36
N GLN A 139 1.51 -3.67 -17.46
CA GLN A 139 0.75 -3.30 -18.65
C GLN A 139 -0.02 -4.49 -19.22
N LYS A 140 0.58 -5.70 -19.25
CA LYS A 140 -0.13 -6.92 -19.70
C LYS A 140 -1.40 -7.17 -18.89
N VAL A 141 -1.36 -7.03 -17.57
CA VAL A 141 -2.56 -7.17 -16.71
C VAL A 141 -3.61 -6.10 -17.04
N CYS A 142 -3.18 -4.83 -17.17
CA CYS A 142 -4.11 -3.74 -17.47
C CYS A 142 -4.76 -3.89 -18.86
N ILE A 143 -3.99 -4.36 -19.84
CA ILE A 143 -4.47 -4.62 -21.21
C ILE A 143 -5.45 -5.79 -21.23
N ASP A 144 -5.16 -6.86 -20.50
CA ASP A 144 -6.05 -8.02 -20.42
C ASP A 144 -7.40 -7.63 -19.81
N LEU A 145 -7.38 -6.90 -18.69
CA LEU A 145 -8.60 -6.34 -18.09
C LEU A 145 -9.35 -5.40 -19.05
N ALA A 146 -8.66 -4.48 -19.73
CA ALA A 146 -9.30 -3.57 -20.68
C ALA A 146 -9.95 -4.29 -21.86
N ARG A 147 -9.32 -5.35 -22.38
CA ARG A 147 -9.90 -6.18 -23.44
C ARG A 147 -11.11 -6.99 -22.97
N ASN A 148 -11.24 -7.21 -21.67
CA ASN A 148 -12.40 -7.86 -21.05
C ASN A 148 -13.44 -6.86 -20.53
N GLY A 149 -13.39 -5.60 -20.95
CA GLY A 149 -14.44 -4.61 -20.69
C GLY A 149 -14.28 -3.78 -19.41
N PHE A 150 -13.16 -3.92 -18.70
CA PHE A 150 -12.88 -3.11 -17.50
C PHE A 150 -12.16 -1.82 -17.87
N VAL A 151 -12.52 -0.71 -17.20
CA VAL A 151 -11.67 0.49 -17.22
C VAL A 151 -10.58 0.30 -16.17
N VAL A 152 -9.31 0.56 -16.52
CA VAL A 152 -8.19 0.34 -15.58
C VAL A 152 -7.36 1.59 -15.44
N LEU A 153 -7.25 2.12 -14.23
CA LEU A 153 -6.32 3.21 -13.90
C LEU A 153 -5.10 2.63 -13.19
N ALA A 154 -3.94 2.61 -13.86
CA ALA A 154 -2.67 2.22 -13.26
C ALA A 154 -1.89 3.46 -12.82
N ILE A 155 -1.58 3.58 -11.53
CA ILE A 155 -0.88 4.74 -10.97
C ILE A 155 0.57 4.45 -10.59
N ASP A 156 1.41 5.48 -10.64
CA ASP A 156 2.78 5.43 -10.10
C ASP A 156 2.76 5.64 -8.57
N PRO A 157 3.44 4.78 -7.80
CA PRO A 157 3.71 5.02 -6.39
C PRO A 157 4.81 6.07 -6.25
N ILE A 158 4.79 6.84 -5.15
CA ILE A 158 5.92 7.69 -4.72
C ILE A 158 7.20 6.88 -4.80
N GLY A 159 8.28 7.42 -5.35
CA GLY A 159 9.59 6.76 -5.45
C GLY A 159 9.76 5.80 -6.63
N GLN A 160 8.82 5.76 -7.58
CA GLN A 160 8.92 4.94 -8.79
C GLN A 160 8.30 5.62 -10.01
N GLY A 161 8.65 5.15 -11.21
CA GLY A 161 8.11 5.69 -12.46
C GLY A 161 8.41 7.18 -12.62
N GLU A 162 7.37 7.97 -12.91
CA GLU A 162 7.46 9.42 -13.03
C GLU A 162 7.45 10.14 -11.67
N ARG A 163 7.36 9.40 -10.55
CA ARG A 163 7.29 9.94 -9.19
C ARG A 163 8.55 9.66 -8.40
N LEU A 164 9.71 9.66 -9.06
CA LEU A 164 10.99 9.87 -8.41
C LEU A 164 11.07 11.35 -8.00
N GLN A 165 11.10 11.64 -6.71
CA GLN A 165 10.88 12.97 -6.16
C GLN A 165 12.09 13.53 -5.41
N TYR A 166 13.03 12.67 -5.00
CA TYR A 166 14.16 13.09 -4.16
C TYR A 166 15.49 13.07 -4.90
N TRP A 167 16.25 14.15 -4.72
CA TRP A 167 17.61 14.34 -5.24
C TRP A 167 18.61 14.35 -4.08
N ASP A 168 19.73 13.65 -4.23
CA ASP A 168 20.87 13.71 -3.32
C ASP A 168 21.86 14.79 -3.82
N PRO A 169 21.89 15.98 -3.18
CA PRO A 169 22.79 17.04 -3.61
C PRO A 169 24.27 16.73 -3.35
N LYS A 170 24.60 15.81 -2.43
CA LYS A 170 25.99 15.44 -2.14
C LYS A 170 26.57 14.54 -3.22
N LYS A 171 25.72 13.68 -3.78
CA LYS A 171 26.10 12.74 -4.85
C LYS A 171 25.79 13.27 -6.25
N GLY A 172 24.93 14.28 -6.36
CA GLY A 172 24.47 14.79 -7.64
C GLY A 172 23.67 13.75 -8.42
N GLU A 173 22.83 12.96 -7.73
CA GLU A 173 21.97 11.94 -8.36
C GLU A 173 20.59 11.84 -7.68
N ILE A 174 19.62 11.26 -8.37
CA ILE A 174 18.31 10.95 -7.80
C ILE A 174 18.47 9.84 -6.75
N ILE A 175 17.76 9.94 -5.63
CA ILE A 175 17.71 8.87 -4.64
C ILE A 175 17.25 7.58 -5.31
N ARG A 176 17.89 6.45 -4.95
CA ARG A 176 17.60 5.15 -5.58
C ARG A 176 16.11 4.82 -5.49
N CYS A 177 15.52 4.54 -6.65
CA CYS A 177 14.13 4.15 -6.84
C CYS A 177 13.68 2.98 -5.93
N GLY A 178 12.37 2.93 -5.66
CA GLY A 178 11.69 1.82 -4.99
C GLY A 178 11.86 1.90 -3.48
N THR A 179 12.10 0.76 -2.83
CA THR A 179 12.15 0.66 -1.36
C THR A 179 13.14 1.63 -0.72
N TYR A 180 14.23 1.98 -1.41
CA TYR A 180 15.19 2.98 -0.92
C TYR A 180 14.58 4.37 -0.81
N GLU A 181 13.96 4.88 -1.87
CA GLU A 181 13.29 6.18 -1.83
C GLU A 181 12.04 6.16 -0.93
N HIS A 182 11.30 5.05 -0.89
CA HIS A 182 10.19 4.85 0.06
C HIS A 182 10.66 5.02 1.50
N SER A 183 11.81 4.44 1.86
CA SER A 183 12.41 4.60 3.18
C SER A 183 12.90 6.02 3.41
N TYR A 184 13.53 6.65 2.42
CA TYR A 184 13.99 8.03 2.52
C TYR A 184 12.84 9.02 2.80
N ALA A 185 11.75 8.90 2.03
CA ALA A 185 10.53 9.67 2.22
C ALA A 185 9.80 9.25 3.51
N GLY A 186 9.81 7.96 3.84
CA GLY A 186 9.17 7.38 5.01
C GLY A 186 9.72 7.88 6.33
N LEU A 187 11.05 7.97 6.46
CA LEU A 187 11.71 8.51 7.65
C LEU A 187 11.24 9.94 7.96
N GLN A 188 11.07 10.77 6.93
CA GLN A 188 10.55 12.13 7.11
C GLN A 188 9.13 12.14 7.66
N HIS A 189 8.28 11.19 7.23
CA HIS A 189 6.92 11.06 7.75
C HIS A 189 6.91 10.59 9.21
N TYR A 190 7.77 9.63 9.57
CA TYR A 190 7.86 9.13 10.94
C TYR A 190 8.24 10.21 11.94
N LEU A 191 9.18 11.10 11.59
CA LEU A 191 9.63 12.18 12.46
C LEU A 191 8.52 13.18 12.84
N ILE A 192 7.48 13.28 12.02
CA ILE A 192 6.31 14.15 12.26
C ILE A 192 5.08 13.37 12.72
N GLY A 193 5.26 12.16 13.29
CA GLY A 193 4.18 11.34 13.83
C GLY A 193 3.25 10.72 12.76
N ASN A 194 3.72 10.61 11.51
CA ASN A 194 2.97 10.06 10.40
C ASN A 194 3.63 8.80 9.83
N ASN A 195 2.95 8.14 8.90
CA ASN A 195 3.51 7.06 8.10
C ASN A 195 3.31 7.34 6.61
N ILE A 196 4.32 7.12 5.76
CA ILE A 196 4.20 7.33 4.30
C ILE A 196 3.07 6.51 3.67
N ALA A 197 2.69 5.38 4.26
CA ALA A 197 1.52 4.59 3.86
C ALA A 197 0.26 5.46 3.70
N LYS A 198 0.09 6.51 4.52
CA LYS A 198 -1.03 7.44 4.40
C LYS A 198 -1.08 8.12 3.03
N ARG A 199 0.08 8.44 2.43
CA ARG A 199 0.16 9.06 1.10
C ARG A 199 -0.23 8.07 0.01
N PHE A 200 0.30 6.86 0.05
CA PHE A 200 -0.06 5.80 -0.91
C PHE A 200 -1.56 5.47 -0.86
N ILE A 201 -2.11 5.32 0.35
CA ILE A 201 -3.54 5.07 0.56
C ILE A 201 -4.36 6.24 0.02
N TRP A 202 -3.95 7.47 0.33
CA TRP A 202 -4.66 8.66 -0.13
C TRP A 202 -4.61 8.82 -1.66
N ASP A 203 -3.45 8.61 -2.28
CA ASP A 203 -3.32 8.60 -3.74
C ASP A 203 -4.27 7.60 -4.39
N GLY A 204 -4.43 6.42 -3.79
CA GLY A 204 -5.40 5.41 -4.23
C GLY A 204 -6.85 5.82 -4.03
N ILE A 205 -7.22 6.36 -2.86
CA ILE A 205 -8.57 6.90 -2.61
C ILE A 205 -8.92 7.97 -3.65
N ARG A 206 -8.01 8.91 -3.91
CA ARG A 206 -8.21 9.97 -4.90
C ARG A 206 -8.22 9.43 -6.33
N GLY A 207 -7.52 8.33 -6.60
CA GLY A 207 -7.61 7.61 -7.89
C GLY A 207 -8.97 6.94 -8.09
N ILE A 208 -9.61 6.45 -7.03
CA ILE A 208 -11.00 5.98 -7.08
C ILE A 208 -11.95 7.15 -7.34
N ASP A 209 -11.74 8.30 -6.69
CA ASP A 209 -12.55 9.50 -6.96
C ASP A 209 -12.46 9.90 -8.43
N TYR A 210 -11.25 9.90 -9.02
CA TYR A 210 -11.05 10.16 -10.44
C TYR A 210 -11.83 9.18 -11.34
N LEU A 211 -11.90 7.90 -10.97
CA LEU A 211 -12.65 6.89 -11.72
C LEU A 211 -14.18 7.06 -11.58
N ILE A 212 -14.66 7.59 -10.46
CA ILE A 212 -16.10 7.83 -10.23
C ILE A 212 -16.60 9.06 -10.99
N GLU A 213 -15.75 10.07 -11.20
CA GLU A 213 -16.08 11.31 -11.94
C GLU A 213 -16.04 11.14 -13.48
N ARG A 214 -15.98 9.91 -14.01
CA ARG A 214 -15.78 9.58 -15.43
C ARG A 214 -16.80 8.56 -15.90
#